data_AF-A0A9D5S479-F1
#
_entry.id   AF-A0A9D5S479-F1
#
_cell.length_a   1.000
_cell.length_b   1.000
_cell.length_c   1.000
_cell.angle_alpha   90.00
_cell.angle_beta   90.00
_cell.angle_gamma   90.00
#
_symmetry.space_group_name_H-M   'P 1'
#
loop_
_entity.id
_entity.type
_entity.pdbx_description
1 polymer ?
#
loop_
_entity_poly.entity_id
_entity_poly.type
_entity_poly.pdbx_seq_one_letter_code
_entity_poly.pdbx_strand_id
1 'polypeptide(L)'
;MKKFNLWMLAAILTICGASVLTSCSSNDDNAVTPATPDGPGPLAETIEGLWWGFSVGEGTLNDGSLEYAAAIIAYRLSNDGTGMWQKIYLDDEGAPVWSYGEIDNESGNNAYGEINYTSAADGTIAVKIKHQKYYYDVPTEWQLRYNDGSITGTDNGNDYQLTPATEQMEKIISLYAEEVRHTGSDESTRDLAEDVADVKYEIIKDTAMWKFDILSNVYGAVMKDHDIEAELQKMRDEAEKPVRLKTATARAAAATRSVADPKVAWIPSGFRYIDYTYESVDEQGNPVTLSSRVCWGVNMGAGKHYFEFRPCDLVLCAHSTIADDLEAPTLGGSAETLMLQGDRVLILPDYIGYGVTKDRVHPYINHDLCARNCIDALKAGYKVFADKCGYPLHPDWKFYVIGASQGGGNALAIHKWLDTHEDFASRWRFQYSYCASGPYSPKITFEKYFEQKVLDYPIVLPLTLKAMFAAYPDILGKWKEEDFYSETYLQHKQDIDLMISSKEFQSGYINGEIFKMFPHTGETGIKPGEQIYMTDILNPEVCDMESEKCKALFRCFEKNDLTKGWTPIHPIHLYHGKSDTYVSYANSEAVMAAFPDKATLKEPTRLYSDHIKTCVLWMLSVAFGLW
;
A
#
# COMPACT_ATOMS: atom_id res chain seq x y z
N MET A 1 -23.41 -14.83 13.54
CA MET A 1 -21.94 -14.80 13.36
C MET A 1 -21.45 -15.65 12.17
N LYS A 2 -21.74 -16.95 12.04
CA LYS A 2 -21.27 -17.77 10.87
C LYS A 2 -21.73 -17.34 9.46
N LYS A 3 -22.82 -16.59 9.30
CA LYS A 3 -23.30 -16.10 7.97
C LYS A 3 -22.64 -14.81 7.49
N PHE A 4 -21.99 -14.06 8.39
CA PHE A 4 -21.35 -12.77 8.05
C PHE A 4 -19.97 -12.98 7.41
N ASN A 5 -19.24 -14.03 7.83
CA ASN A 5 -17.88 -14.33 7.37
C ASN A 5 -17.82 -14.93 5.95
N LEU A 6 -18.88 -15.62 5.50
CA LEU A 6 -18.95 -16.14 4.12
C LEU A 6 -19.10 -15.03 3.07
N TRP A 7 -19.66 -13.89 3.45
CA TRP A 7 -19.91 -12.76 2.54
C TRP A 7 -18.63 -11.97 2.27
N MET A 8 -17.72 -11.88 3.25
CA MET A 8 -16.40 -11.29 3.13
C MET A 8 -15.52 -12.09 2.15
N LEU A 9 -15.52 -13.43 2.27
CA LEU A 9 -14.87 -14.31 1.29
C LEU A 9 -15.50 -14.22 -0.10
N ALA A 10 -16.83 -14.14 -0.20
CA ALA A 10 -17.52 -14.00 -1.47
C ALA A 10 -17.26 -12.64 -2.14
N ALA A 11 -17.16 -11.54 -1.40
CA ALA A 11 -16.80 -10.23 -1.95
C ALA A 11 -15.34 -10.21 -2.45
N ILE A 12 -14.43 -10.87 -1.73
CA ILE A 12 -13.02 -11.04 -2.14
C ILE A 12 -12.91 -11.92 -3.41
N LEU A 13 -13.81 -12.89 -3.61
CA LEU A 13 -13.78 -13.82 -4.75
C LEU A 13 -14.65 -13.40 -5.97
N THR A 14 -15.68 -12.56 -5.79
CA THR A 14 -16.64 -12.22 -6.85
C THR A 14 -16.26 -10.96 -7.65
N ILE A 15 -15.30 -10.15 -7.18
CA ILE A 15 -14.91 -8.86 -7.81
C ILE A 15 -13.93 -9.05 -9.00
N CYS A 16 -13.59 -10.30 -9.36
CA CYS A 16 -12.77 -10.61 -10.55
C CYS A 16 -13.55 -10.59 -11.90
N GLY A 17 -14.79 -10.10 -11.96
CA GLY A 17 -15.52 -10.08 -13.23
C GLY A 17 -16.64 -9.03 -13.33
N ALA A 18 -16.64 -8.34 -14.49
CA ALA A 18 -17.65 -7.47 -15.11
C ALA A 18 -17.22 -5.97 -15.17
N SER A 19 -17.32 -5.18 -16.25
CA SER A 19 -18.14 -5.26 -17.49
C SER A 19 -17.56 -4.37 -18.63
N VAL A 20 -18.23 -4.41 -19.81
CA VAL A 20 -17.83 -4.03 -21.19
C VAL A 20 -18.55 -2.75 -21.72
N LEU A 21 -18.06 -2.19 -22.86
CA LEU A 21 -18.72 -1.52 -24.05
C LEU A 21 -18.20 -0.08 -24.32
N THR A 22 -17.97 0.49 -25.53
CA THR A 22 -18.05 0.16 -26.99
C THR A 22 -17.47 1.34 -27.80
N SER A 23 -16.87 1.12 -29.00
CA SER A 23 -17.27 1.69 -30.33
C SER A 23 -16.15 1.66 -31.39
N CYS A 24 -16.50 1.93 -32.66
CA CYS A 24 -15.96 1.34 -33.90
C CYS A 24 -15.01 2.21 -34.77
N SER A 25 -14.21 1.50 -35.58
CA SER A 25 -13.82 1.65 -37.02
C SER A 25 -13.23 2.95 -37.60
N SER A 26 -12.15 2.84 -38.39
CA SER A 26 -12.16 2.82 -39.88
C SER A 26 -10.74 2.69 -40.50
N ASN A 27 -10.63 1.97 -41.62
CA ASN A 27 -9.46 1.88 -42.53
C ASN A 27 -9.32 3.15 -43.39
N ASP A 28 -8.12 3.37 -43.97
CA ASP A 28 -7.97 3.62 -45.42
C ASP A 28 -6.49 3.59 -45.89
N ASP A 29 -6.30 3.11 -47.13
CA ASP A 29 -5.05 2.81 -47.85
C ASP A 29 -4.49 3.97 -48.72
N ASN A 30 -3.21 3.80 -49.12
CA ASN A 30 -2.51 4.17 -50.38
C ASN A 30 -1.67 5.46 -50.49
N ALA A 31 -0.36 5.30 -50.75
CA ALA A 31 0.29 5.50 -52.08
C ALA A 31 1.84 5.43 -52.01
N VAL A 32 2.47 4.81 -53.04
CA VAL A 32 3.93 4.58 -53.19
C VAL A 32 4.52 5.37 -54.37
N THR A 33 5.79 5.84 -54.28
CA THR A 33 6.90 5.86 -55.29
C THR A 33 8.02 6.87 -54.91
N PRO A 34 9.29 6.81 -55.43
CA PRO A 34 10.21 5.71 -55.76
C PRO A 34 11.63 5.83 -55.09
N ALA A 35 12.50 4.82 -55.30
CA ALA A 35 13.73 4.48 -54.56
C ALA A 35 15.00 5.37 -54.70
N THR A 36 15.83 5.34 -53.65
CA THR A 36 17.31 5.55 -53.66
C THR A 36 18.03 4.20 -53.41
N PRO A 37 19.33 4.05 -53.78
CA PRO A 37 20.03 2.74 -53.75
C PRO A 37 20.23 2.15 -52.34
N ASP A 38 20.13 2.99 -51.31
CA ASP A 38 20.19 2.63 -49.89
C ASP A 38 18.78 2.44 -49.32
N GLY A 39 17.93 1.74 -50.06
CA GLY A 39 16.58 1.42 -49.64
C GLY A 39 16.58 0.21 -48.69
N PRO A 40 15.55 0.09 -47.83
CA PRO A 40 15.30 -1.13 -47.09
C PRO A 40 15.32 -2.31 -48.05
N GLY A 41 16.28 -3.23 -47.85
CA GLY A 41 16.43 -4.40 -48.70
C GLY A 41 15.18 -5.28 -48.73
N PRO A 42 15.13 -6.33 -49.57
CA PRO A 42 13.92 -7.11 -49.82
C PRO A 42 13.33 -7.82 -48.59
N LEU A 43 14.03 -7.85 -47.44
CA LEU A 43 13.54 -8.45 -46.19
C LEU A 43 13.04 -7.43 -45.16
N ALA A 44 13.10 -6.12 -45.44
CA ALA A 44 12.87 -5.09 -44.42
C ALA A 44 11.49 -5.15 -43.74
N GLU A 45 10.42 -5.38 -44.50
CA GLU A 45 9.07 -5.61 -43.93
C GLU A 45 8.99 -6.91 -43.12
N THR A 46 9.77 -7.93 -43.51
CA THR A 46 9.77 -9.24 -42.84
C THR A 46 10.47 -9.19 -41.49
N ILE A 47 11.49 -8.35 -41.36
CA ILE A 47 12.29 -8.23 -40.13
C ILE A 47 11.95 -6.98 -39.31
N GLU A 48 10.90 -6.25 -39.67
CA GLU A 48 10.41 -5.10 -38.91
C GLU A 48 10.00 -5.52 -37.49
N GLY A 49 10.43 -4.75 -36.48
CA GLY A 49 10.11 -4.99 -35.07
C GLY A 49 11.34 -5.07 -34.17
N LEU A 50 11.11 -5.32 -32.88
CA LEU A 50 12.18 -5.56 -31.92
C LEU A 50 12.59 -7.04 -31.96
N TRP A 51 13.90 -7.28 -32.03
CA TRP A 51 14.55 -8.58 -31.98
C TRP A 51 15.49 -8.60 -30.80
N TRP A 52 15.57 -9.73 -30.10
CA TRP A 52 16.40 -9.83 -28.91
C TRP A 52 16.95 -11.23 -28.72
N GLY A 53 18.08 -11.33 -28.00
CA GLY A 53 18.66 -12.59 -27.60
C GLY A 53 19.68 -12.43 -26.47
N PHE A 54 20.17 -13.56 -25.98
CA PHE A 54 21.19 -13.63 -24.94
C PHE A 54 22.52 -14.08 -25.51
N SER A 55 23.59 -13.46 -25.04
CA SER A 55 24.95 -13.95 -25.17
C SER A 55 25.44 -14.31 -23.76
N VAL A 56 25.89 -15.55 -23.57
CA VAL A 56 26.50 -15.98 -22.30
C VAL A 56 28.01 -15.87 -22.45
N GLY A 57 28.66 -15.18 -21.52
CA GLY A 57 30.10 -15.00 -21.54
C GLY A 57 30.57 -14.23 -20.32
N GLU A 58 31.71 -14.63 -19.78
CA GLU A 58 32.33 -14.00 -18.61
C GLU A 58 33.42 -13.03 -19.06
N GLY A 59 33.48 -11.85 -18.43
CA GLY A 59 34.51 -10.85 -18.75
C GLY A 59 34.46 -9.63 -17.82
N THR A 60 35.32 -8.65 -18.11
CA THR A 60 35.35 -7.37 -17.40
C THR A 60 35.14 -6.19 -18.35
N LEU A 61 34.42 -5.17 -17.88
CA LEU A 61 34.15 -3.89 -18.56
C LEU A 61 34.83 -2.75 -17.81
N ASN A 62 35.02 -1.60 -18.48
CA ASN A 62 35.71 -0.40 -17.96
C ASN A 62 37.02 -0.74 -17.24
N ASP A 63 38.11 -0.95 -17.99
CA ASP A 63 39.47 -1.18 -17.47
C ASP A 63 39.68 -2.31 -16.43
N GLY A 64 38.63 -3.12 -16.17
CA GLY A 64 38.65 -4.21 -15.20
C GLY A 64 37.72 -4.01 -14.00
N SER A 65 36.95 -2.91 -13.96
CA SER A 65 36.17 -2.51 -12.78
C SER A 65 34.80 -3.17 -12.63
N LEU A 66 34.23 -3.73 -13.71
CA LEU A 66 32.89 -4.33 -13.71
C LEU A 66 32.93 -5.74 -14.28
N GLU A 67 32.50 -6.73 -13.50
CA GLU A 67 32.36 -8.12 -13.96
C GLU A 67 30.98 -8.35 -14.59
N TYR A 68 30.92 -9.17 -15.63
CA TYR A 68 29.65 -9.60 -16.24
C TYR A 68 29.69 -11.10 -16.57
N ALA A 69 28.53 -11.74 -16.56
CA ALA A 69 28.35 -13.16 -16.88
C ALA A 69 27.45 -13.41 -18.10
N ALA A 70 26.65 -12.40 -18.49
CA ALA A 70 25.81 -12.46 -19.67
C ALA A 70 25.58 -11.08 -20.28
N ALA A 71 25.01 -11.05 -21.49
CA ALA A 71 24.50 -9.84 -22.11
C ALA A 71 23.18 -10.09 -22.84
N ILE A 72 22.27 -9.13 -22.73
CA ILE A 72 21.10 -9.00 -23.62
C ILE A 72 21.52 -8.17 -24.82
N ILE A 73 21.21 -8.66 -26.02
CA ILE A 73 21.44 -7.93 -27.28
C ILE A 73 20.08 -7.72 -27.93
N ALA A 74 19.77 -6.47 -28.29
CA ALA A 74 18.50 -6.09 -28.87
C ALA A 74 18.66 -5.19 -30.10
N TYR A 75 17.78 -5.38 -31.09
CA TYR A 75 17.70 -4.60 -32.33
C TYR A 75 16.26 -4.26 -32.63
N ARG A 76 15.92 -2.97 -32.69
CA ARG A 76 14.64 -2.52 -33.25
C ARG A 76 14.88 -2.10 -34.69
N LEU A 77 14.30 -2.85 -35.64
CA LEU A 77 14.47 -2.59 -37.07
C LEU A 77 13.18 -1.99 -37.64
N SER A 78 13.31 -0.91 -38.39
CA SER A 78 12.21 -0.21 -39.06
C SER A 78 12.27 -0.48 -40.56
N ASN A 79 11.09 -0.61 -41.18
CA ASN A 79 10.96 -0.94 -42.60
C ASN A 79 11.57 0.11 -43.55
N ASP A 80 12.02 1.26 -43.07
CA ASP A 80 12.72 2.30 -43.83
C ASP A 80 14.25 2.10 -43.90
N GLY A 81 14.77 1.03 -43.30
CA GLY A 81 16.21 0.75 -43.25
C GLY A 81 16.93 1.42 -42.09
N THR A 82 16.20 2.02 -41.15
CA THR A 82 16.74 2.56 -39.90
C THR A 82 16.46 1.64 -38.72
N GLY A 83 17.16 1.84 -37.60
CA GLY A 83 16.87 1.07 -36.40
C GLY A 83 17.64 1.55 -35.18
N MET A 84 17.45 0.81 -34.09
CA MET A 84 18.17 0.98 -32.82
C MET A 84 18.84 -0.34 -32.44
N TRP A 85 20.07 -0.27 -31.99
CA TRP A 85 20.80 -1.37 -31.38
C TRP A 85 21.09 -1.05 -29.92
N GLN A 86 20.92 -2.04 -29.05
CA GLN A 86 21.26 -1.94 -27.64
C GLN A 86 21.89 -3.24 -27.14
N LYS A 87 22.86 -3.10 -26.23
CA LYS A 87 23.46 -4.22 -25.50
C LYS A 87 23.47 -3.91 -24.01
N ILE A 88 23.01 -4.83 -23.19
CA ILE A 88 22.93 -4.67 -21.73
C ILE A 88 23.72 -5.82 -21.10
N TYR A 89 24.72 -5.51 -20.29
CA TYR A 89 25.53 -6.50 -19.58
C TYR A 89 24.91 -6.82 -18.24
N LEU A 90 24.94 -8.09 -17.90
CA LEU A 90 24.39 -8.63 -16.67
C LEU A 90 25.51 -9.29 -15.86
N ASP A 91 25.47 -9.14 -14.53
CA ASP A 91 26.30 -9.93 -13.62
C ASP A 91 25.85 -11.41 -13.57
N ASP A 92 26.52 -12.20 -12.72
CA ASP A 92 26.20 -13.62 -12.49
C ASP A 92 24.84 -13.84 -11.82
N GLU A 93 24.27 -12.78 -11.23
CA GLU A 93 22.93 -12.75 -10.64
C GLU A 93 21.85 -12.28 -11.64
N GLY A 94 22.24 -11.85 -12.84
CA GLY A 94 21.34 -11.41 -13.91
C GLY A 94 20.89 -9.95 -13.81
N ALA A 95 21.51 -9.15 -12.95
CA ALA A 95 21.22 -7.73 -12.77
C ALA A 95 22.01 -6.88 -13.80
N PRO A 96 21.41 -5.81 -14.37
CA PRO A 96 22.09 -4.98 -15.36
C PRO A 96 23.19 -4.14 -14.72
N VAL A 97 24.44 -4.40 -15.11
CA VAL A 97 25.62 -3.68 -14.59
C VAL A 97 26.12 -2.59 -15.53
N TRP A 98 25.81 -2.69 -16.83
CA TRP A 98 26.25 -1.72 -17.83
C TRP A 98 25.44 -1.85 -19.13
N SER A 99 25.46 -0.82 -19.98
CA SER A 99 24.77 -0.83 -21.28
C SER A 99 25.53 -0.06 -22.38
N TYR A 100 25.24 -0.42 -23.64
CA TYR A 100 25.65 0.30 -24.85
C TYR A 100 24.44 0.53 -25.76
N GLY A 101 24.45 1.64 -26.52
CA GLY A 101 23.41 1.94 -27.52
C GLY A 101 22.19 2.70 -27.00
N GLU A 102 22.33 3.49 -25.92
CA GLU A 102 21.21 4.23 -25.32
C GLU A 102 20.77 5.48 -26.09
N ILE A 103 19.55 5.94 -25.80
CA ILE A 103 19.04 7.26 -26.16
C ILE A 103 19.36 8.20 -24.99
N ASP A 104 20.30 9.14 -25.18
CA ASP A 104 20.53 10.21 -24.21
C ASP A 104 19.47 11.31 -24.41
N ASN A 105 18.45 11.29 -23.55
CA ASN A 105 17.36 12.27 -23.56
C ASN A 105 17.69 13.56 -22.79
N GLU A 106 18.80 13.62 -22.04
CA GLU A 106 19.18 14.82 -21.28
C GLU A 106 19.89 15.86 -22.16
N SER A 107 20.66 15.41 -23.17
CA SER A 107 21.34 16.31 -24.10
C SER A 107 20.53 16.66 -25.36
N GLY A 108 19.36 16.03 -25.54
CA GLY A 108 18.42 16.31 -26.63
C GLY A 108 18.97 16.11 -28.03
N ASN A 109 20.08 15.40 -28.21
CA ASN A 109 20.74 15.36 -29.53
C ASN A 109 21.59 14.13 -29.89
N ASN A 110 21.70 13.05 -29.10
CA ASN A 110 22.44 11.86 -29.55
C ASN A 110 21.85 10.54 -29.03
N ALA A 111 21.18 9.79 -29.90
CA ALA A 111 20.89 8.38 -29.67
C ALA A 111 22.08 7.54 -30.17
N TYR A 112 22.90 7.05 -29.24
CA TYR A 112 24.16 6.37 -29.52
C TYR A 112 23.97 4.96 -30.08
N GLY A 113 22.76 4.41 -30.00
CA GLY A 113 22.36 3.13 -30.60
C GLY A 113 21.74 3.22 -31.99
N GLU A 114 21.64 4.41 -32.60
CA GLU A 114 21.04 4.53 -33.93
C GLU A 114 21.87 3.83 -35.00
N ILE A 115 21.20 2.99 -35.78
CA ILE A 115 21.78 2.24 -36.90
C ILE A 115 21.05 2.53 -38.20
N ASN A 116 21.77 2.37 -39.31
CA ASN A 116 21.22 2.10 -40.63
C ASN A 116 21.48 0.64 -40.97
N TYR A 117 20.57 0.00 -41.69
CA TYR A 117 20.78 -1.35 -42.18
C TYR A 117 20.27 -1.55 -43.61
N THR A 118 20.87 -2.50 -44.32
CA THR A 118 20.35 -3.04 -45.57
C THR A 118 20.19 -4.54 -45.46
N SER A 119 19.22 -5.12 -46.17
CA SER A 119 19.03 -6.56 -46.23
C SER A 119 19.20 -7.07 -47.66
N ALA A 120 19.50 -8.36 -47.83
CA ALA A 120 19.61 -9.01 -49.13
C ALA A 120 18.70 -10.25 -49.19
N ALA A 121 18.33 -10.66 -50.40
CA ALA A 121 17.42 -11.78 -50.61
C ALA A 121 17.96 -13.14 -50.12
N ASP A 122 19.27 -13.24 -49.86
CA ASP A 122 19.93 -14.43 -49.31
C ASP A 122 19.92 -14.50 -47.77
N GLY A 123 19.25 -13.55 -47.11
CA GLY A 123 19.17 -13.46 -45.65
C GLY A 123 20.22 -12.56 -45.01
N THR A 124 21.16 -11.99 -45.77
CA THR A 124 22.19 -11.12 -45.21
C THR A 124 21.61 -9.76 -44.77
N ILE A 125 21.98 -9.29 -43.57
CA ILE A 125 21.63 -7.95 -43.06
C ILE A 125 22.95 -7.23 -42.72
N ALA A 126 23.28 -6.16 -43.43
CA ALA A 126 24.44 -5.33 -43.13
C ALA A 126 24.00 -4.15 -42.24
N VAL A 127 24.63 -3.98 -41.08
CA VAL A 127 24.30 -2.96 -40.07
C VAL A 127 25.46 -1.96 -39.94
N LYS A 128 25.13 -0.68 -39.78
CA LYS A 128 26.08 0.42 -39.60
C LYS A 128 25.60 1.42 -38.55
N ILE A 129 26.44 1.77 -37.58
CA ILE A 129 26.13 2.81 -36.57
C ILE A 129 26.16 4.20 -37.20
N LYS A 130 25.17 5.04 -36.87
CA LYS A 130 25.06 6.42 -37.38
C LYS A 130 26.03 7.40 -36.70
N HIS A 131 26.25 7.27 -35.40
CA HIS A 131 26.97 8.26 -34.59
C HIS A 131 28.16 7.65 -33.83
N GLN A 132 29.30 7.52 -34.49
CA GLN A 132 30.52 6.91 -33.92
C GLN A 132 31.34 7.91 -33.09
N LYS A 133 30.81 8.42 -31.98
CA LYS A 133 31.54 9.43 -31.20
C LYS A 133 32.26 8.91 -29.94
N TYR A 134 31.90 7.74 -29.38
CA TYR A 134 32.45 7.33 -28.08
C TYR A 134 32.63 5.82 -27.80
N TYR A 135 32.47 4.92 -28.77
CA TYR A 135 32.70 3.48 -28.54
C TYR A 135 34.03 3.02 -29.15
N TYR A 136 35.05 2.82 -28.29
CA TYR A 136 36.34 2.27 -28.72
C TYR A 136 36.28 0.77 -29.02
N ASP A 137 35.27 0.06 -28.48
CA ASP A 137 35.19 -1.41 -28.49
C ASP A 137 33.98 -1.98 -29.26
N VAL A 138 33.18 -1.15 -29.93
CA VAL A 138 32.04 -1.60 -30.76
C VAL A 138 32.38 -1.43 -32.25
N PRO A 139 32.21 -2.47 -33.09
CA PRO A 139 32.47 -2.37 -34.52
C PRO A 139 31.52 -1.36 -35.18
N THR A 140 32.03 -0.57 -36.13
CA THR A 140 31.23 0.44 -36.86
C THR A 140 30.23 -0.14 -37.83
N GLU A 141 30.55 -1.33 -38.35
CA GLU A 141 29.76 -2.07 -39.32
C GLU A 141 29.88 -3.57 -38.98
N TRP A 142 28.77 -4.29 -39.05
CA TRP A 142 28.76 -5.74 -38.88
C TRP A 142 27.64 -6.37 -39.70
N GLN A 143 27.63 -7.70 -39.77
CA GLN A 143 26.63 -8.46 -40.51
C GLN A 143 25.83 -9.35 -39.56
N LEU A 144 24.52 -9.37 -39.76
CA LEU A 144 23.59 -10.33 -39.19
C LEU A 144 23.04 -11.20 -40.32
N ARG A 145 22.42 -12.32 -39.96
CA ARG A 145 21.80 -13.23 -40.91
C ARG A 145 20.39 -13.61 -40.47
N TYR A 146 19.41 -13.30 -41.31
CA TYR A 146 18.05 -13.77 -41.15
C TYR A 146 17.88 -15.16 -41.76
N ASN A 147 17.35 -16.10 -40.97
CA ASN A 147 16.90 -17.40 -41.43
C ASN A 147 15.56 -17.72 -40.75
N ASP A 148 14.48 -17.69 -41.54
CA ASP A 148 13.12 -18.15 -41.22
C ASP A 148 12.73 -18.02 -39.73
N GLY A 149 12.51 -16.78 -39.28
CA GLY A 149 12.02 -16.48 -37.92
C GLY A 149 13.11 -16.24 -36.87
N SER A 150 14.38 -16.20 -37.26
CA SER A 150 15.48 -15.82 -36.37
C SER A 150 16.54 -14.98 -37.08
N ILE A 151 17.21 -14.11 -36.32
CA ILE A 151 18.37 -13.34 -36.78
C ILE A 151 19.59 -13.80 -35.99
N THR A 152 20.66 -14.22 -36.64
CA THR A 152 21.92 -14.59 -35.97
C THR A 152 22.99 -13.54 -36.21
N GLY A 153 23.90 -13.40 -35.26
CA GLY A 153 25.08 -12.53 -35.36
C GLY A 153 26.23 -13.07 -34.52
N THR A 154 27.37 -12.39 -34.57
CA THR A 154 28.55 -12.76 -33.78
C THR A 154 29.02 -11.52 -33.00
N ASP A 155 29.26 -11.69 -31.70
CA ASP A 155 29.73 -10.64 -30.78
C ASP A 155 30.98 -11.17 -30.06
N ASN A 156 32.12 -10.50 -30.25
CA ASN A 156 33.42 -10.93 -29.72
C ASN A 156 33.79 -12.40 -29.98
N GLY A 157 33.37 -12.95 -31.13
CA GLY A 157 33.63 -14.33 -31.53
C GLY A 157 32.62 -15.36 -31.00
N ASN A 158 31.62 -14.94 -30.21
CA ASN A 158 30.51 -15.78 -29.78
C ASN A 158 29.29 -15.54 -30.66
N ASP A 159 28.74 -16.63 -31.20
CA ASP A 159 27.50 -16.56 -31.98
C ASP A 159 26.29 -16.39 -31.05
N TYR A 160 25.38 -15.50 -31.43
CA TYR A 160 24.12 -15.28 -30.74
C TYR A 160 22.95 -15.36 -31.71
N GLN A 161 21.79 -15.76 -31.20
CA GLN A 161 20.54 -15.84 -31.95
C GLN A 161 19.50 -14.92 -31.32
N LEU A 162 18.88 -14.12 -32.18
CA LEU A 162 17.81 -13.20 -31.84
C LEU A 162 16.48 -13.78 -32.31
N THR A 163 15.46 -13.58 -31.48
CA THR A 163 14.07 -13.90 -31.77
C THR A 163 13.23 -12.63 -31.71
N PRO A 164 12.06 -12.57 -32.38
CA PRO A 164 11.16 -11.44 -32.25
C PRO A 164 10.79 -11.24 -30.78
N ALA A 165 10.94 -10.02 -30.28
CA ALA A 165 10.58 -9.67 -28.93
C ALA A 165 9.06 -9.71 -28.77
N THR A 166 8.62 -10.28 -27.65
CA THR A 166 7.26 -10.09 -27.19
C THR A 166 7.15 -8.69 -26.56
N GLU A 167 5.94 -8.16 -26.46
CA GLU A 167 5.67 -6.89 -25.75
C GLU A 167 6.23 -6.90 -24.31
N GLN A 168 6.26 -8.08 -23.67
CA GLN A 168 6.87 -8.27 -22.35
C GLN A 168 8.38 -8.06 -22.37
N MET A 169 9.07 -8.58 -23.39
CA MET A 169 10.52 -8.44 -23.52
C MET A 169 10.91 -7.01 -23.89
N GLU A 170 10.12 -6.31 -24.71
CA GLU A 170 10.38 -4.89 -25.02
C GLU A 170 10.41 -4.03 -23.75
N LYS A 171 9.52 -4.33 -22.80
CA LYS A 171 9.46 -3.65 -21.49
C LYS A 171 10.64 -4.00 -20.59
N ILE A 172 11.07 -5.27 -20.55
CA ILE A 172 12.25 -5.70 -19.79
C ILE A 172 13.51 -4.98 -20.28
N ILE A 173 13.72 -4.94 -21.59
CA ILE A 173 14.88 -4.26 -22.21
C ILE A 173 14.87 -2.76 -21.87
N SER A 174 13.70 -2.14 -21.88
CA SER A 174 13.56 -0.71 -21.55
C SER A 174 13.82 -0.41 -20.07
N LEU A 175 13.36 -1.26 -19.15
CA LEU A 175 13.57 -1.12 -17.71
C LEU A 175 15.04 -1.32 -17.32
N TYR A 176 15.69 -2.34 -17.87
CA TYR A 176 17.10 -2.61 -17.60
C TYR A 176 17.97 -1.45 -18.11
N ALA A 177 17.55 -0.80 -19.19
CA ALA A 177 18.20 0.42 -19.68
C ALA A 177 17.99 1.64 -18.75
N GLU A 178 16.85 1.75 -18.06
CA GLU A 178 16.62 2.81 -17.07
C GLU A 178 17.39 2.57 -15.78
N GLU A 179 17.55 1.32 -15.37
CA GLU A 179 18.28 0.92 -14.15
C GLU A 179 19.76 1.32 -14.22
N VAL A 180 20.42 1.12 -15.36
CA VAL A 180 21.79 1.57 -15.60
C VAL A 180 21.91 3.11 -15.52
N ARG A 181 20.89 3.85 -15.96
CA ARG A 181 20.87 5.33 -15.97
C ARG A 181 20.79 5.97 -14.58
N HIS A 182 20.26 5.27 -13.58
CA HIS A 182 19.92 5.86 -12.28
C HIS A 182 20.88 5.51 -11.14
N THR A 183 22.07 5.00 -11.45
CA THR A 183 23.15 4.81 -10.47
C THR A 183 23.87 6.12 -10.06
N GLY A 184 23.43 7.28 -10.59
CA GLY A 184 23.85 8.62 -10.17
C GLY A 184 22.98 9.20 -9.04
N SER A 185 23.61 9.68 -7.97
CA SER A 185 22.97 10.23 -6.75
C SER A 185 21.91 11.30 -7.03
N ASP A 186 20.67 11.04 -6.62
CA ASP A 186 19.48 11.86 -6.85
C ASP A 186 19.31 12.95 -5.76
N GLU A 187 19.24 14.24 -6.13
CA GLU A 187 19.06 15.37 -5.19
C GLU A 187 17.71 15.34 -4.43
N SER A 188 16.72 14.58 -4.93
CA SER A 188 15.33 14.58 -4.47
C SER A 188 15.06 13.95 -3.09
N THR A 189 16.02 13.20 -2.51
CA THR A 189 15.90 12.55 -1.20
C THR A 189 16.80 13.15 -0.13
N ARG A 190 17.62 14.15 -0.50
CA ARG A 190 18.59 14.79 0.40
C ARG A 190 17.94 15.45 1.62
N ASP A 191 16.83 16.14 1.40
CA ASP A 191 16.07 16.80 2.46
C ASP A 191 15.50 15.81 3.49
N LEU A 192 15.06 14.63 3.03
CA LEU A 192 14.60 13.57 3.92
C LEU A 192 15.75 12.98 4.73
N ALA A 193 16.92 12.80 4.11
CA ALA A 193 18.10 12.29 4.79
C ALA A 193 18.53 13.19 5.96
N GLU A 194 18.40 14.52 5.81
CA GLU A 194 18.64 15.48 6.90
C GLU A 194 17.58 15.36 8.00
N ASP A 195 16.28 15.28 7.64
CA ASP A 195 15.17 15.15 8.60
C ASP A 195 15.21 13.84 9.43
N VAL A 196 15.91 12.80 8.94
CA VAL A 196 16.05 11.50 9.61
C VAL A 196 17.46 11.19 10.11
N ALA A 197 18.44 12.09 9.95
CA ALA A 197 19.84 11.81 10.28
C ALA A 197 20.04 11.34 11.73
N ASP A 198 19.33 11.96 12.68
CA ASP A 198 19.42 11.66 14.12
C ASP A 198 18.39 10.65 14.61
N VAL A 199 17.54 10.13 13.71
CA VAL A 199 16.49 9.18 14.07
C VAL A 199 17.10 7.82 14.37
N LYS A 200 16.80 7.30 15.57
CA LYS A 200 17.23 5.97 16.00
C LYS A 200 16.10 4.96 15.81
N TYR A 201 16.48 3.76 15.40
CA TYR A 201 15.60 2.62 15.34
C TYR A 201 16.37 1.32 15.64
N GLU A 202 15.66 0.31 16.12
CA GLU A 202 16.18 -1.06 16.23
C GLU A 202 15.27 -2.02 15.46
N ILE A 203 15.85 -2.92 14.67
CA ILE A 203 15.08 -3.91 13.92
C ILE A 203 14.67 -5.04 14.87
N ILE A 204 13.37 -5.28 14.95
CA ILE A 204 12.76 -6.40 15.66
C ILE A 204 12.72 -7.63 14.73
N LYS A 205 12.30 -7.41 13.47
CA LYS A 205 12.09 -8.47 12.47
C LYS A 205 12.30 -7.91 11.07
N ASP A 206 12.90 -8.71 10.20
CA ASP A 206 13.06 -8.41 8.76
C ASP A 206 12.72 -9.67 7.98
N THR A 207 11.73 -9.60 7.11
CA THR A 207 11.24 -10.76 6.38
C THR A 207 10.56 -10.36 5.08
N ALA A 208 10.61 -11.24 4.09
CA ALA A 208 9.84 -11.15 2.87
C ALA A 208 8.85 -12.32 2.80
N MET A 209 7.64 -12.04 2.35
CA MET A 209 6.58 -13.04 2.26
C MET A 209 5.77 -12.89 0.98
N TRP A 210 5.15 -13.99 0.53
CA TRP A 210 4.22 -13.93 -0.58
C TRP A 210 2.97 -13.15 -0.19
N LYS A 211 2.36 -12.47 -1.16
CA LYS A 211 1.12 -11.72 -0.95
C LYS A 211 -0.02 -12.58 -0.39
N PHE A 212 -0.07 -13.86 -0.77
CA PHE A 212 -1.06 -14.81 -0.22
C PHE A 212 -0.80 -15.17 1.24
N ASP A 213 0.46 -15.21 1.67
CA ASP A 213 0.79 -15.48 3.07
C ASP A 213 0.37 -14.29 3.96
N ILE A 214 0.38 -13.05 3.45
CA ILE A 214 -0.16 -11.87 4.16
C ILE A 214 -1.64 -12.06 4.41
N LEU A 215 -2.38 -12.40 3.35
CA LEU A 215 -3.81 -12.66 3.43
C LEU A 215 -4.10 -13.78 4.44
N SER A 216 -3.29 -14.85 4.46
CA SER A 216 -3.42 -15.94 5.42
C SER A 216 -3.12 -15.50 6.86
N ASN A 217 -2.10 -14.66 7.08
CA ASN A 217 -1.74 -14.19 8.42
C ASN A 217 -2.77 -13.20 8.98
N VAL A 218 -3.23 -12.25 8.15
CA VAL A 218 -4.33 -11.35 8.50
C VAL A 218 -5.59 -12.16 8.80
N TYR A 219 -5.91 -13.17 7.98
CA TYR A 219 -7.07 -14.03 8.21
C TYR A 219 -6.93 -14.86 9.50
N GLY A 220 -5.78 -15.47 9.74
CA GLY A 220 -5.51 -16.28 10.94
C GLY A 220 -5.52 -15.46 12.24
N ALA A 221 -5.06 -14.20 12.19
CA ALA A 221 -5.13 -13.28 13.31
C ALA A 221 -6.58 -12.81 13.59
N VAL A 222 -7.37 -12.60 12.53
CA VAL A 222 -8.78 -12.17 12.63
C VAL A 222 -9.71 -13.31 13.06
N MET A 223 -9.39 -14.57 12.75
CA MET A 223 -10.31 -15.71 12.83
C MET A 223 -9.92 -16.80 13.84
N LYS A 224 -9.36 -16.47 15.02
CA LYS A 224 -9.13 -17.47 16.10
C LYS A 224 -10.46 -18.10 16.56
N ASP A 225 -10.89 -19.13 15.86
CA ASP A 225 -11.83 -20.16 16.29
C ASP A 225 -11.38 -21.48 15.63
N HIS A 226 -11.30 -22.55 16.43
CA HIS A 226 -10.62 -23.81 16.10
C HIS A 226 -11.26 -24.55 14.91
N ASP A 227 -10.62 -24.55 13.72
CA ASP A 227 -10.35 -25.72 12.85
C ASP A 227 -9.69 -25.29 11.51
N ILE A 228 -8.55 -24.58 11.58
CA ILE A 228 -7.91 -23.92 10.43
C ILE A 228 -7.12 -24.90 9.54
N GLU A 229 -6.56 -25.97 10.11
CA GLU A 229 -5.77 -26.94 9.33
C GLU A 229 -6.63 -27.74 8.34
N ALA A 230 -7.90 -27.98 8.65
CA ALA A 230 -8.81 -28.69 7.74
C ALA A 230 -9.19 -27.87 6.49
N GLU A 231 -9.28 -26.55 6.61
CA GLU A 231 -9.60 -25.65 5.49
C GLU A 231 -8.37 -25.30 4.64
N LEU A 232 -7.21 -25.09 5.28
CA LEU A 232 -5.93 -24.89 4.55
C LEU A 232 -5.48 -26.15 3.80
N GLN A 233 -5.70 -27.34 4.37
CA GLN A 233 -5.41 -28.61 3.69
C GLN A 233 -6.29 -28.81 2.46
N LYS A 234 -7.56 -28.40 2.53
CA LYS A 234 -8.51 -28.50 1.40
C LYS A 234 -8.11 -27.61 0.22
N MET A 235 -7.55 -26.43 0.48
CA MET A 235 -7.04 -25.52 -0.54
C MET A 235 -5.70 -26.00 -1.16
N ARG A 236 -4.84 -26.64 -0.36
CA ARG A 236 -3.60 -27.28 -0.86
C ARG A 236 -3.89 -28.52 -1.71
N ASP A 237 -4.84 -29.36 -1.30
CA ASP A 237 -5.26 -30.57 -2.03
C ASP A 237 -5.96 -30.28 -3.39
N GLU A 238 -6.48 -29.06 -3.58
CA GLU A 238 -7.08 -28.60 -4.84
C GLU A 238 -6.03 -28.03 -5.81
N ALA A 239 -4.90 -27.53 -5.32
CA ALA A 239 -3.81 -26.99 -6.14
C ALA A 239 -2.90 -28.07 -6.77
N GLU A 240 -2.90 -29.31 -6.23
CA GLU A 240 -1.96 -30.37 -6.64
C GLU A 240 -2.53 -31.47 -7.57
N LYS A 241 -3.79 -31.38 -8.05
CA LYS A 241 -4.35 -32.45 -8.91
C LYS A 241 -3.97 -32.30 -10.40
N PRO A 242 -3.32 -33.31 -11.02
CA PRO A 242 -2.99 -33.27 -12.45
C PRO A 242 -4.21 -33.68 -13.29
N VAL A 243 -4.81 -32.73 -14.02
CA VAL A 243 -5.91 -33.03 -14.93
C VAL A 243 -5.37 -33.46 -16.29
N ARG A 244 -5.54 -34.75 -16.62
CA ARG A 244 -5.46 -35.28 -17.99
C ARG A 244 -6.58 -34.69 -18.84
N LEU A 245 -6.24 -33.85 -19.81
CA LEU A 245 -7.16 -33.36 -20.85
C LEU A 245 -7.32 -34.41 -21.96
N LYS A 246 -8.50 -35.02 -22.06
CA LYS A 246 -8.99 -35.60 -23.32
C LYS A 246 -9.99 -34.62 -23.95
N THR A 247 -9.62 -34.22 -25.15
CA THR A 247 -10.22 -33.25 -26.07
C THR A 247 -11.73 -33.34 -26.26
N ALA A 248 -12.40 -32.22 -25.99
CA ALA A 248 -13.53 -31.72 -26.78
C ALA A 248 -13.38 -30.19 -26.91
N THR A 249 -12.89 -29.83 -28.08
CA THR A 249 -12.71 -28.52 -28.74
C THR A 249 -13.75 -27.42 -28.47
N ALA A 250 -13.22 -26.24 -28.18
CA ALA A 250 -13.61 -24.92 -28.74
C ALA A 250 -15.06 -24.44 -28.54
N ARG A 251 -15.36 -23.86 -27.36
CA ARG A 251 -16.17 -22.62 -27.16
C ARG A 251 -16.44 -22.38 -25.67
N ALA A 252 -15.39 -22.03 -24.93
CA ALA A 252 -15.47 -21.33 -23.63
C ALA A 252 -14.14 -20.58 -23.32
N ALA A 253 -13.32 -20.34 -24.35
CA ALA A 253 -12.09 -19.54 -24.31
C ALA A 253 -12.25 -18.23 -25.11
N ALA A 254 -13.49 -17.77 -25.30
CA ALA A 254 -13.82 -16.59 -26.08
C ALA A 254 -14.99 -15.83 -25.43
N ALA A 255 -14.69 -15.22 -24.28
CA ALA A 255 -15.35 -14.10 -23.60
C ALA A 255 -14.61 -13.97 -22.25
N THR A 256 -13.66 -13.07 -21.98
CA THR A 256 -13.26 -11.76 -22.52
C THR A 256 -11.77 -11.62 -22.11
N ARG A 257 -10.77 -11.65 -23.01
CA ARG A 257 -10.25 -10.48 -23.75
C ARG A 257 -11.27 -9.34 -23.85
N SER A 258 -11.33 -8.52 -22.80
CA SER A 258 -11.58 -7.08 -22.96
C SER A 258 -10.29 -6.38 -22.58
N VAL A 259 -9.90 -5.43 -23.43
CA VAL A 259 -8.84 -4.45 -23.20
C VAL A 259 -9.02 -3.88 -21.79
N ALA A 260 -8.13 -4.26 -20.87
CA ALA A 260 -8.05 -3.59 -19.59
C ALA A 260 -7.22 -2.33 -19.81
N ASP A 261 -7.78 -1.21 -19.37
CA ASP A 261 -7.16 0.11 -19.26
C ASP A 261 -5.65 0.00 -18.90
N PRO A 262 -4.73 0.73 -19.58
CA PRO A 262 -3.29 0.71 -19.33
C PRO A 262 -2.83 1.16 -17.92
N LYS A 263 -3.76 1.32 -16.97
CA LYS A 263 -3.50 1.65 -15.56
C LYS A 263 -3.41 0.44 -14.61
N VAL A 264 -3.54 -0.81 -15.08
CA VAL A 264 -3.35 -1.99 -14.22
C VAL A 264 -1.85 -2.22 -13.99
N ALA A 265 -1.33 -1.51 -12.98
CA ALA A 265 0.02 -1.59 -12.47
C ALA A 265 0.44 -3.03 -12.13
N TRP A 266 1.73 -3.31 -12.32
CA TRP A 266 2.41 -4.51 -11.84
C TRP A 266 2.09 -4.74 -10.37
N ILE A 267 1.41 -5.84 -10.04
CA ILE A 267 1.11 -6.23 -8.66
C ILE A 267 2.29 -7.08 -8.18
N PRO A 268 3.09 -6.64 -7.18
CA PRO A 268 4.18 -7.46 -6.66
C PRO A 268 3.70 -8.81 -6.16
N SER A 269 4.52 -9.85 -6.40
CA SER A 269 4.22 -11.23 -6.01
C SER A 269 4.39 -11.44 -4.50
N GLY A 270 5.13 -10.56 -3.83
CA GLY A 270 5.23 -10.50 -2.37
C GLY A 270 5.61 -9.12 -1.86
N PHE A 271 5.90 -9.08 -0.56
CA PHE A 271 6.33 -7.86 0.12
C PHE A 271 7.41 -8.18 1.13
N ARG A 272 8.35 -7.24 1.28
CA ARG A 272 9.25 -7.19 2.42
C ARG A 272 8.65 -6.29 3.46
N TYR A 273 8.73 -6.69 4.72
CA TYR A 273 8.32 -5.89 5.84
C TYR A 273 9.33 -6.01 6.97
N ILE A 274 9.65 -4.85 7.54
CA ILE A 274 10.58 -4.71 8.64
C ILE A 274 9.82 -4.12 9.82
N ASP A 275 9.83 -4.84 10.93
CA ASP A 275 9.33 -4.37 12.21
C ASP A 275 10.49 -3.71 12.95
N TYR A 276 10.25 -2.52 13.48
CA TYR A 276 11.27 -1.71 14.13
C TYR A 276 10.72 -0.96 15.33
N THR A 277 11.62 -0.60 16.25
CA THR A 277 11.34 0.34 17.34
C THR A 277 11.73 1.76 16.95
N TYR A 278 11.07 2.76 17.55
CA TYR A 278 11.40 4.18 17.40
C TYR A 278 11.14 4.95 18.69
N GLU A 279 11.82 6.07 18.88
CA GLU A 279 11.62 6.97 20.04
C GLU A 279 10.49 7.96 19.75
N SER A 280 9.62 8.19 20.74
CA SER A 280 8.58 9.22 20.72
C SER A 280 8.27 9.69 22.15
N VAL A 281 7.10 10.27 22.36
CA VAL A 281 6.64 10.77 23.67
C VAL A 281 5.31 10.14 24.08
N ASP A 282 5.10 10.04 25.39
CA ASP A 282 3.83 9.60 25.96
C ASP A 282 2.87 10.75 26.25
N GLU A 283 1.73 10.43 26.86
CA GLU A 283 0.65 11.37 27.12
C GLU A 283 1.01 12.47 28.14
N GLN A 284 2.11 12.33 28.89
CA GLN A 284 2.69 13.40 29.72
C GLN A 284 3.93 14.03 29.10
N GLY A 285 4.31 13.66 27.87
CA GLY A 285 5.46 14.20 27.16
C GLY A 285 6.79 13.54 27.55
N ASN A 286 6.78 12.44 28.30
CA ASN A 286 7.99 11.71 28.64
C ASN A 286 8.45 10.84 27.46
N PRO A 287 9.76 10.64 27.27
CA PRO A 287 10.27 9.73 26.23
C PRO A 287 9.72 8.31 26.39
N VAL A 288 9.33 7.69 25.27
CA VAL A 288 8.87 6.30 25.20
C VAL A 288 9.38 5.65 23.91
N THR A 289 9.73 4.37 23.97
CA THR A 289 10.04 3.55 22.80
C THR A 289 8.77 2.85 22.32
N LEU A 290 8.43 3.03 21.05
CA LEU A 290 7.27 2.44 20.38
C LEU A 290 7.71 1.51 19.26
N SER A 291 6.78 0.79 18.66
CA SER A 291 7.03 -0.10 17.52
C SER A 291 6.15 0.21 16.31
N SER A 292 6.69 -0.06 15.13
CA SER A 292 6.02 0.13 13.85
C SER A 292 6.57 -0.85 12.82
N ARG A 293 5.78 -1.07 11.76
CA ARG A 293 6.17 -1.82 10.58
C ARG A 293 6.35 -0.89 9.38
N VAL A 294 7.36 -1.13 8.57
CA VAL A 294 7.50 -0.57 7.22
C VAL A 294 7.48 -1.71 6.19
N CYS A 295 6.76 -1.54 5.09
CA CYS A 295 6.60 -2.53 4.03
C CYS A 295 6.82 -1.94 2.64
N TRP A 296 7.35 -2.72 1.70
CA TRP A 296 7.40 -2.39 0.27
C TRP A 296 7.32 -3.64 -0.62
N GLY A 297 7.00 -3.43 -1.90
CA GLY A 297 6.83 -4.52 -2.86
C GLY A 297 8.13 -5.22 -3.22
N VAL A 298 8.05 -6.56 -3.35
CA VAL A 298 9.12 -7.39 -3.89
C VAL A 298 8.59 -8.40 -4.89
N ASN A 299 9.42 -8.80 -5.85
CA ASN A 299 9.17 -9.96 -6.69
C ASN A 299 9.82 -11.19 -6.06
N MET A 300 8.99 -12.09 -5.54
CA MET A 300 9.44 -13.35 -4.97
C MET A 300 9.98 -14.26 -6.07
N GLY A 301 11.23 -14.72 -5.93
CA GLY A 301 11.86 -15.70 -6.80
C GLY A 301 11.72 -17.13 -6.27
N ALA A 302 12.33 -18.10 -6.97
CA ALA A 302 12.47 -19.46 -6.44
C ALA A 302 13.47 -19.48 -5.27
N GLY A 303 13.11 -20.09 -4.14
CA GLY A 303 13.97 -20.16 -2.95
C GLY A 303 13.77 -18.98 -1.98
N LYS A 304 14.83 -18.55 -1.28
CA LYS A 304 14.81 -17.37 -0.38
C LYS A 304 15.16 -16.05 -1.10
N HIS A 305 15.25 -16.08 -2.43
CA HIS A 305 15.64 -14.92 -3.25
C HIS A 305 14.39 -14.11 -3.61
N TYR A 306 14.46 -12.78 -3.47
CA TYR A 306 13.45 -11.84 -3.93
C TYR A 306 14.15 -10.60 -4.48
N PHE A 307 13.52 -9.95 -5.45
CA PHE A 307 13.99 -8.69 -6.02
C PHE A 307 13.12 -7.55 -5.53
N GLU A 308 13.71 -6.45 -5.09
CA GLU A 308 12.97 -5.28 -4.63
C GLU A 308 12.53 -4.43 -5.81
N PHE A 309 11.37 -3.76 -5.68
CA PHE A 309 10.95 -2.74 -6.65
C PHE A 309 11.30 -1.36 -6.11
N ARG A 310 11.70 -0.44 -7.01
CA ARG A 310 11.79 0.98 -6.68
C ARG A 310 10.39 1.50 -6.32
N PRO A 311 10.13 1.93 -5.07
CA PRO A 311 8.79 2.39 -4.71
C PRO A 311 8.52 3.80 -5.25
N CYS A 312 7.29 4.01 -5.71
CA CYS A 312 6.80 5.28 -6.25
C CYS A 312 6.34 6.23 -5.15
N ASP A 313 5.64 5.75 -4.12
CA ASP A 313 5.02 6.63 -3.13
C ASP A 313 5.27 6.19 -1.68
N LEU A 314 5.07 7.11 -0.75
CA LEU A 314 5.09 6.88 0.69
C LEU A 314 3.67 6.96 1.26
N VAL A 315 3.30 6.03 2.13
CA VAL A 315 1.98 5.99 2.77
C VAL A 315 2.14 5.76 4.26
N LEU A 316 1.56 6.65 5.06
CA LEU A 316 1.42 6.46 6.51
C LEU A 316 0.00 5.99 6.80
N CYS A 317 -0.11 4.80 7.37
CA CYS A 317 -1.40 4.18 7.66
C CYS A 317 -1.65 4.09 9.17
N ALA A 318 -2.69 4.79 9.60
CA ALA A 318 -3.22 4.76 10.94
C ALA A 318 -4.27 3.62 11.03
N HIS A 319 -3.97 2.57 11.79
CA HIS A 319 -4.88 1.43 11.95
C HIS A 319 -6.12 1.79 12.78
N SER A 320 -7.16 0.99 12.57
CA SER A 320 -8.44 1.03 13.28
C SER A 320 -8.34 0.56 14.74
N THR A 321 -9.46 0.56 15.46
CA THR A 321 -9.49 0.14 16.87
C THR A 321 -9.09 -1.33 17.00
N ILE A 322 -7.97 -1.59 17.68
CA ILE A 322 -7.55 -2.94 18.07
C ILE A 322 -7.65 -3.11 19.58
N ALA A 323 -7.79 -4.34 20.06
CA ALA A 323 -7.75 -4.64 21.50
C ALA A 323 -6.86 -5.82 21.83
N ASP A 324 -6.66 -6.76 20.89
CA ASP A 324 -5.66 -7.81 20.98
C ASP A 324 -4.33 -7.27 20.42
N ASP A 325 -3.23 -7.49 21.15
CA ASP A 325 -1.88 -7.09 20.73
C ASP A 325 -1.49 -7.74 19.40
N LEU A 326 -2.01 -8.94 19.12
CA LEU A 326 -1.75 -9.65 17.86
C LEU A 326 -2.34 -8.93 16.63
N GLU A 327 -3.31 -8.04 16.82
CA GLU A 327 -3.85 -7.18 15.76
C GLU A 327 -2.89 -6.03 15.39
N ALA A 328 -1.87 -5.76 16.23
CA ALA A 328 -0.87 -4.74 15.94
C ALA A 328 -0.11 -5.05 14.63
N PRO A 329 0.19 -4.04 13.80
CA PRO A 329 0.98 -4.19 12.59
C PRO A 329 2.22 -5.07 12.76
N THR A 330 3.04 -4.86 13.78
CA THR A 330 4.30 -5.63 13.94
C THR A 330 4.11 -7.10 14.30
N LEU A 331 2.95 -7.50 14.83
CA LEU A 331 2.68 -8.89 15.21
C LEU A 331 1.93 -9.70 14.12
N GLY A 332 1.44 -9.03 13.08
CA GLY A 332 0.97 -9.67 11.85
C GLY A 332 -0.55 -9.66 11.62
N GLY A 333 -1.32 -8.97 12.45
CA GLY A 333 -2.79 -9.00 12.41
C GLY A 333 -3.52 -7.73 11.93
N SER A 334 -2.82 -6.67 11.49
CA SER A 334 -3.51 -5.47 11.00
C SER A 334 -4.08 -5.71 9.59
N ALA A 335 -5.41 -5.60 9.47
CA ALA A 335 -6.13 -5.70 8.20
C ALA A 335 -5.66 -4.63 7.19
N GLU A 336 -5.18 -3.49 7.68
CA GLU A 336 -4.61 -2.40 6.89
C GLU A 336 -3.34 -2.81 6.13
N THR A 337 -2.67 -3.92 6.52
CA THR A 337 -1.59 -4.52 5.71
C THR A 337 -2.07 -4.93 4.31
N LEU A 338 -3.38 -5.17 4.12
CA LEU A 338 -3.99 -5.45 2.82
C LEU A 338 -4.01 -4.23 1.89
N MET A 339 -3.77 -3.03 2.42
CA MET A 339 -3.70 -1.77 1.67
C MET A 339 -2.36 -1.58 0.96
N LEU A 340 -1.41 -2.49 1.19
CA LEU A 340 -0.10 -2.45 0.58
C LEU A 340 -0.19 -2.64 -0.94
N GLN A 341 -0.03 -1.53 -1.66
CA GLN A 341 0.20 -1.52 -3.09
C GLN A 341 1.72 -1.53 -3.29
N GLY A 342 2.23 -2.50 -4.05
CA GLY A 342 3.67 -2.79 -4.02
C GLY A 342 4.56 -1.84 -4.82
N ASP A 343 3.97 -0.79 -5.37
CA ASP A 343 4.62 0.43 -5.81
C ASP A 343 4.75 1.48 -4.68
N ARG A 344 4.46 1.13 -3.42
CA ARG A 344 4.53 2.06 -2.29
C ARG A 344 5.32 1.52 -1.11
N VAL A 345 5.92 2.45 -0.37
CA VAL A 345 6.37 2.22 1.00
C VAL A 345 5.20 2.52 1.94
N LEU A 346 4.79 1.52 2.72
CA LEU A 346 3.73 1.66 3.71
C LEU A 346 4.33 1.61 5.11
N ILE A 347 4.01 2.59 5.95
CA ILE A 347 4.40 2.65 7.36
C ILE A 347 3.15 2.52 8.21
N LEU A 348 3.18 1.58 9.15
CA LEU A 348 2.07 1.15 10.01
C LEU A 348 2.53 1.19 11.47
N PRO A 349 2.27 2.27 12.23
CA PRO A 349 2.60 2.36 13.66
C PRO A 349 1.68 1.47 14.50
N ASP A 350 2.17 0.84 15.57
CA ASP A 350 1.33 0.01 16.47
C ASP A 350 0.49 0.83 17.47
N TYR A 351 0.82 2.11 17.63
CA TYR A 351 0.40 3.00 18.72
C TYR A 351 0.93 2.61 20.12
N ILE A 352 0.88 3.56 21.05
CA ILE A 352 1.10 3.31 22.49
C ILE A 352 0.07 2.29 22.97
N GLY A 353 0.47 1.33 23.80
CA GLY A 353 -0.43 0.32 24.37
C GLY A 353 -0.51 -0.97 23.56
N TYR A 354 0.27 -1.10 22.49
CA TYR A 354 0.44 -2.30 21.69
C TYR A 354 1.92 -2.49 21.29
N GLY A 355 2.23 -3.64 20.69
CA GLY A 355 3.56 -4.04 20.29
C GLY A 355 4.52 -4.03 21.48
N VAL A 356 5.63 -3.29 21.38
CA VAL A 356 6.63 -3.20 22.45
C VAL A 356 6.13 -2.46 23.71
N THR A 357 4.94 -1.84 23.66
CA THR A 357 4.32 -1.14 24.80
C THR A 357 2.96 -1.72 25.20
N LYS A 358 2.71 -3.00 24.92
CA LYS A 358 1.44 -3.68 25.21
C LYS A 358 0.98 -3.64 26.68
N ASP A 359 1.89 -3.39 27.59
CA ASP A 359 1.64 -3.23 29.03
C ASP A 359 1.12 -1.84 29.42
N ARG A 360 1.07 -0.89 28.47
CA ARG A 360 0.53 0.46 28.68
C ARG A 360 -0.95 0.56 28.30
N VAL A 361 -1.61 1.56 28.89
CA VAL A 361 -2.93 1.98 28.43
C VAL A 361 -2.80 2.63 27.06
N HIS A 362 -3.58 2.17 26.10
CA HIS A 362 -3.67 2.81 24.80
C HIS A 362 -4.42 4.15 24.94
N PRO A 363 -3.82 5.29 24.52
CA PRO A 363 -4.46 6.60 24.57
C PRO A 363 -5.51 6.75 23.44
N TYR A 364 -6.56 5.94 23.53
CA TYR A 364 -7.68 5.90 22.60
C TYR A 364 -8.25 7.30 22.34
N ILE A 365 -8.45 7.64 21.07
CA ILE A 365 -8.94 8.93 20.56
C ILE A 365 -8.21 10.19 21.08
N ASN A 366 -6.99 10.04 21.62
CA ASN A 366 -6.09 11.17 21.85
C ASN A 366 -5.38 11.54 20.54
N HIS A 367 -6.05 12.36 19.73
CA HIS A 367 -5.66 12.62 18.35
C HIS A 367 -4.32 13.35 18.21
N ASP A 368 -4.04 14.35 19.06
CA ASP A 368 -2.79 15.10 18.98
C ASP A 368 -1.57 14.22 19.34
N LEU A 369 -1.68 13.39 20.39
CA LEU A 369 -0.62 12.44 20.76
C LEU A 369 -0.41 11.38 19.68
N CYS A 370 -1.50 10.82 19.14
CA CYS A 370 -1.40 9.84 18.08
C CYS A 370 -0.74 10.43 16.82
N ALA A 371 -1.11 11.65 16.41
CA ALA A 371 -0.48 12.34 15.29
C ALA A 371 1.03 12.48 15.52
N ARG A 372 1.44 12.90 16.73
CA ARG A 372 2.86 13.00 17.09
C ARG A 372 3.58 11.66 16.96
N ASN A 373 3.06 10.59 17.57
CA ASN A 373 3.70 9.27 17.53
C ASN A 373 3.79 8.72 16.10
N CYS A 374 2.75 8.93 15.28
CA CYS A 374 2.72 8.48 13.89
C CYS A 374 3.71 9.24 13.00
N ILE A 375 3.97 10.54 13.25
CA ILE A 375 5.00 11.29 12.54
C ILE A 375 6.41 10.84 12.95
N ASP A 376 6.64 10.53 14.22
CA ASP A 376 7.91 9.95 14.67
C ASP A 376 8.13 8.56 14.03
N ALA A 377 7.06 7.75 13.91
CA ALA A 377 7.10 6.48 13.17
C ALA A 377 7.38 6.68 11.67
N LEU A 378 6.77 7.67 11.02
CA LEU A 378 7.02 8.00 9.61
C LEU A 378 8.51 8.25 9.35
N LYS A 379 9.15 9.04 10.21
CA LYS A 379 10.58 9.35 10.12
C LYS A 379 11.43 8.09 10.28
N ALA A 380 11.17 7.31 11.31
CA ALA A 380 11.92 6.08 11.57
C ALA A 380 11.69 5.02 10.49
N GLY A 381 10.46 4.85 10.01
CA GLY A 381 10.11 3.92 8.94
C GLY A 381 10.74 4.28 7.60
N TYR A 382 10.75 5.58 7.24
CA TYR A 382 11.49 6.03 6.06
C TYR A 382 12.98 5.77 6.20
N LYS A 383 13.56 6.04 7.38
CA LYS A 383 14.97 5.74 7.64
C LYS A 383 15.28 4.25 7.50
N VAL A 384 14.44 3.38 8.08
CA VAL A 384 14.58 1.92 7.93
C VAL A 384 14.52 1.52 6.47
N PHE A 385 13.56 2.07 5.70
CA PHE A 385 13.45 1.83 4.26
C PHE A 385 14.73 2.26 3.53
N ALA A 386 15.22 3.49 3.76
CA ALA A 386 16.42 4.02 3.10
C ALA A 386 17.69 3.23 3.47
N ASP A 387 17.78 2.71 4.70
CA ASP A 387 18.93 1.94 5.17
C ASP A 387 18.89 0.45 4.73
N LYS A 388 17.74 -0.05 4.24
CA LYS A 388 17.52 -1.49 3.99
C LYS A 388 17.04 -1.85 2.60
N CYS A 389 16.38 -0.95 1.89
CA CYS A 389 16.01 -1.15 0.50
C CYS A 389 17.20 -0.81 -0.40
N GLY A 390 17.43 -1.63 -1.41
CA GLY A 390 18.44 -1.37 -2.45
C GLY A 390 18.07 -0.21 -3.38
N TYR A 391 16.85 0.32 -3.29
CA TYR A 391 16.35 1.39 -4.14
C TYR A 391 15.89 2.61 -3.33
N PRO A 392 16.20 3.84 -3.79
CA PRO A 392 15.57 5.04 -3.25
C PRO A 392 14.11 5.14 -3.68
N LEU A 393 13.35 6.07 -3.09
CA LEU A 393 12.05 6.46 -3.65
C LEU A 393 12.20 6.96 -5.10
N HIS A 394 11.15 6.79 -5.91
CA HIS A 394 11.06 7.37 -7.25
C HIS A 394 11.21 8.91 -7.20
N PRO A 395 11.83 9.59 -8.18
CA PRO A 395 12.09 11.04 -8.09
C PRO A 395 10.83 11.90 -7.99
N ASP A 396 9.69 11.40 -8.47
CA ASP A 396 8.37 12.04 -8.41
C ASP A 396 7.47 11.51 -7.28
N TRP A 397 8.07 10.93 -6.24
CA TRP A 397 7.33 10.34 -5.14
C TRP A 397 6.40 11.32 -4.42
N LYS A 398 5.30 10.77 -3.88
CA LYS A 398 4.29 11.51 -3.12
C LYS A 398 4.03 10.85 -1.77
N PHE A 399 3.58 11.65 -0.81
CA PHE A 399 3.19 11.16 0.50
C PHE A 399 1.68 11.30 0.75
N TYR A 400 1.07 10.21 1.21
CA TYR A 400 -0.34 10.16 1.58
C TYR A 400 -0.54 9.61 3.00
N VAL A 401 -1.61 10.04 3.65
CA VAL A 401 -2.03 9.52 4.96
C VAL A 401 -3.39 8.85 4.85
N ILE A 402 -3.53 7.66 5.44
CA ILE A 402 -4.76 6.87 5.37
C ILE A 402 -5.15 6.30 6.72
N GLY A 403 -6.44 6.12 6.95
CA GLY A 403 -6.95 5.38 8.10
C GLY A 403 -8.47 5.25 8.14
N ALA A 404 -8.97 4.26 8.88
CA ALA A 404 -10.39 4.00 9.07
C ALA A 404 -10.77 3.85 10.54
N SER A 405 -12.03 4.14 10.89
CA SER A 405 -12.52 4.10 12.28
C SER A 405 -11.67 5.03 13.17
N GLN A 406 -11.15 4.57 14.31
CA GLN A 406 -10.16 5.33 15.08
C GLN A 406 -9.00 5.85 14.21
N GLY A 407 -8.48 5.00 13.33
CA GLY A 407 -7.46 5.34 12.34
C GLY A 407 -7.88 6.46 11.39
N GLY A 408 -9.17 6.60 11.09
CA GLY A 408 -9.69 7.70 10.27
C GLY A 408 -9.62 9.04 11.00
N GLY A 409 -9.93 9.05 12.31
CA GLY A 409 -9.72 10.22 13.15
C GLY A 409 -8.23 10.57 13.25
N ASN A 410 -7.38 9.56 13.48
CA ASN A 410 -5.93 9.74 13.56
C ASN A 410 -5.32 10.20 12.23
N ALA A 411 -5.81 9.73 11.08
CA ALA A 411 -5.37 10.19 9.76
C ALA A 411 -5.66 11.69 9.55
N LEU A 412 -6.80 12.19 10.03
CA LEU A 412 -7.10 13.62 10.00
C LEU A 412 -6.26 14.40 11.04
N ALA A 413 -5.91 13.79 12.18
CA ALA A 413 -5.03 14.40 13.16
C ALA A 413 -3.59 14.57 12.62
N ILE A 414 -3.08 13.55 11.93
CA ILE A 414 -1.81 13.61 11.20
C ILE A 414 -1.87 14.68 10.11
N HIS A 415 -2.98 14.75 9.35
CA HIS A 415 -3.19 15.79 8.34
C HIS A 415 -3.09 17.20 8.95
N LYS A 416 -3.81 17.45 10.07
CA LYS A 416 -3.73 18.70 10.82
C LYS A 416 -2.30 19.00 11.25
N TRP A 417 -1.56 18.01 11.73
CA TRP A 417 -0.16 18.20 12.12
C TRP A 417 0.69 18.63 10.91
N LEU A 418 0.56 17.95 9.77
CA LEU A 418 1.31 18.27 8.54
C LEU A 418 0.99 19.68 8.04
N ASP A 419 -0.28 20.06 7.97
CA ASP A 419 -0.70 21.38 7.49
C ASP A 419 -0.36 22.53 8.45
N THR A 420 -0.11 22.22 9.73
CA THR A 420 0.41 23.20 10.70
C THR A 420 1.94 23.23 10.76
N HIS A 421 2.61 22.36 10.01
CA HIS A 421 4.07 22.27 9.87
C HIS A 421 4.43 22.28 8.38
N GLU A 422 4.05 23.35 7.67
CA GLU A 422 4.11 23.46 6.20
C GLU A 422 5.47 23.10 5.60
N ASP A 423 6.57 23.56 6.21
CA ASP A 423 7.92 23.26 5.75
C ASP A 423 8.20 21.75 5.77
N PHE A 424 7.72 21.05 6.81
CA PHE A 424 7.84 19.60 6.90
C PHE A 424 6.96 18.93 5.83
N ALA A 425 5.69 19.32 5.73
CA ALA A 425 4.77 18.76 4.73
C ALA A 425 5.29 18.93 3.29
N SER A 426 5.90 20.09 2.99
CA SER A 426 6.49 20.38 1.69
C SER A 426 7.70 19.50 1.38
N ARG A 427 8.68 19.38 2.29
CA ARG A 427 9.83 18.48 2.13
C ARG A 427 9.42 17.02 2.02
N TRP A 428 8.39 16.64 2.78
CA TRP A 428 7.83 15.29 2.75
C TRP A 428 6.82 15.08 1.61
N ARG A 429 6.62 16.07 0.72
CA ARG A 429 5.77 16.02 -0.48
C ARG A 429 4.36 15.50 -0.17
N PHE A 430 3.82 15.90 0.98
CA PHE A 430 2.47 15.54 1.39
C PHE A 430 1.46 16.00 0.35
N GLN A 431 0.52 15.11 -0.01
CA GLN A 431 -0.47 15.41 -1.04
C GLN A 431 -1.87 15.52 -0.46
N TYR A 432 -2.34 14.52 0.29
CA TYR A 432 -3.70 14.48 0.83
C TYR A 432 -3.84 13.37 1.89
N SER A 433 -4.96 13.40 2.61
CA SER A 433 -5.38 12.27 3.46
C SER A 433 -6.68 11.63 2.96
N TYR A 434 -6.81 10.32 3.16
CA TYR A 434 -8.07 9.59 2.96
C TYR A 434 -8.52 8.96 4.27
N CYS A 435 -9.57 9.52 4.86
CA CYS A 435 -10.02 9.22 6.21
C CYS A 435 -11.42 8.59 6.16
N ALA A 436 -11.60 7.39 6.71
CA ALA A 436 -12.89 6.72 6.72
C ALA A 436 -13.51 6.58 8.11
N SER A 437 -14.82 6.84 8.21
CA SER A 437 -15.65 6.64 9.42
C SER A 437 -14.95 7.07 10.72
N GLY A 438 -14.26 8.21 10.71
CA GLY A 438 -13.42 8.66 11.82
C GLY A 438 -14.18 9.48 12.85
N PRO A 439 -13.88 9.35 14.16
CA PRO A 439 -14.44 10.21 15.21
C PRO A 439 -13.75 11.58 15.20
N TYR A 440 -13.82 12.32 14.09
CA TYR A 440 -13.11 13.59 13.88
C TYR A 440 -13.43 14.65 14.95
N SER A 441 -14.63 14.58 15.54
CA SER A 441 -14.98 15.28 16.75
C SER A 441 -15.47 14.24 17.78
N PRO A 442 -14.63 13.87 18.76
CA PRO A 442 -15.06 13.02 19.87
C PRO A 442 -16.28 13.59 20.59
N LYS A 443 -16.41 14.91 20.65
CA LYS A 443 -17.59 15.60 21.18
C LYS A 443 -18.86 15.19 20.44
N ILE A 444 -18.90 15.33 19.10
CA ILE A 444 -20.08 14.98 18.30
C ILE A 444 -20.40 13.49 18.44
N THR A 445 -19.38 12.63 18.45
CA THR A 445 -19.55 11.19 18.64
C THR A 445 -20.28 10.89 19.95
N PHE A 446 -19.85 11.49 21.06
CA PHE A 446 -20.46 11.28 22.37
C PHE A 446 -21.82 11.98 22.53
N GLU A 447 -22.04 13.16 21.95
CA GLU A 447 -23.37 13.78 21.89
C GLU A 447 -24.38 12.85 21.20
N LYS A 448 -23.97 12.21 20.11
CA LYS A 448 -24.83 11.25 19.39
C LYS A 448 -25.11 10.00 20.20
N TYR A 449 -24.13 9.47 20.93
CA TYR A 449 -24.39 8.38 21.87
C TYR A 449 -25.38 8.79 22.97
N PHE A 450 -25.29 10.02 23.50
CA PHE A 450 -26.18 10.51 24.55
C PHE A 450 -27.60 10.74 24.02
N GLU A 451 -27.73 11.25 22.79
CA GLU A 451 -29.02 11.40 22.08
C GLU A 451 -29.69 10.04 21.82
N GLN A 452 -28.92 9.06 21.32
CA GLN A 452 -29.40 7.72 20.99
C GLN A 452 -29.66 6.88 22.24
N LYS A 453 -28.93 7.14 23.32
CA LYS A 453 -28.95 6.44 24.63
C LYS A 453 -28.52 4.98 24.58
N VAL A 454 -28.22 4.44 23.40
CA VAL A 454 -27.97 3.03 23.16
C VAL A 454 -26.66 2.88 22.40
N LEU A 455 -25.94 1.78 22.63
CA LEU A 455 -24.61 1.53 22.09
C LEU A 455 -24.54 0.18 21.38
N ASP A 456 -24.10 0.22 20.13
CA ASP A 456 -23.83 -0.99 19.33
C ASP A 456 -22.39 -1.50 19.50
N TYR A 457 -21.50 -0.69 20.07
CA TYR A 457 -20.08 -0.99 20.24
C TYR A 457 -19.56 -0.52 21.62
N PRO A 458 -20.06 -1.10 22.72
CA PRO A 458 -19.91 -0.58 24.08
C PRO A 458 -18.47 -0.47 24.62
N ILE A 459 -17.51 -1.25 24.12
CA ILE A 459 -16.10 -1.21 24.56
C ILE A 459 -15.46 0.19 24.43
N VAL A 460 -15.97 1.04 23.53
CA VAL A 460 -15.41 2.39 23.31
C VAL A 460 -15.49 3.27 24.54
N LEU A 461 -16.49 3.06 25.41
CA LEU A 461 -16.64 3.86 26.62
C LEU A 461 -15.50 3.62 27.62
N PRO A 462 -15.23 2.38 28.09
CA PRO A 462 -14.11 2.15 29.00
C PRO A 462 -12.75 2.44 28.35
N LEU A 463 -12.57 2.17 27.05
CA LEU A 463 -11.34 2.58 26.34
C LEU A 463 -11.14 4.09 26.38
N THR A 464 -12.19 4.86 26.08
CA THR A 464 -12.15 6.32 26.10
C THR A 464 -11.90 6.86 27.51
N LEU A 465 -12.63 6.37 28.53
CA LEU A 465 -12.47 6.86 29.89
C LEU A 465 -11.05 6.62 30.41
N LYS A 466 -10.50 5.41 30.24
CA LYS A 466 -9.11 5.11 30.62
C LYS A 466 -8.12 6.04 29.93
N ALA A 467 -8.27 6.24 28.63
CA ALA A 467 -7.41 7.13 27.85
C ALA A 467 -7.50 8.59 28.33
N MET A 468 -8.72 9.11 28.55
CA MET A 468 -8.91 10.49 28.99
C MET A 468 -8.38 10.73 30.41
N PHE A 469 -8.56 9.78 31.33
CA PHE A 469 -8.00 9.86 32.68
C PHE A 469 -6.48 9.87 32.69
N ALA A 470 -5.84 9.05 31.84
CA ALA A 470 -4.39 9.02 31.70
C ALA A 470 -3.85 10.32 31.07
N ALA A 471 -4.51 10.82 30.02
CA ALA A 471 -4.04 11.97 29.25
C ALA A 471 -4.35 13.34 29.89
N TYR A 472 -5.42 13.44 30.69
CA TYR A 472 -5.90 14.71 31.23
C TYR A 472 -6.07 14.70 32.77
N PRO A 473 -5.02 14.37 33.55
CA PRO A 473 -5.09 14.37 35.00
C PRO A 473 -5.43 15.75 35.58
N ASP A 474 -5.04 16.84 34.91
CA ASP A 474 -5.40 18.21 35.32
C ASP A 474 -6.90 18.52 35.21
N ILE A 475 -7.64 17.79 34.37
CA ILE A 475 -9.09 17.98 34.16
C ILE A 475 -9.89 16.96 34.98
N LEU A 476 -9.50 15.68 34.90
CA LEU A 476 -10.26 14.55 35.44
C LEU A 476 -9.72 14.02 36.78
N GLY A 477 -8.47 14.31 37.14
CA GLY A 477 -7.79 13.72 38.30
C GLY A 477 -8.35 14.08 39.67
N LYS A 478 -9.36 14.97 39.74
CA LYS A 478 -10.12 15.24 40.97
C LYS A 478 -11.18 14.17 41.28
N TRP A 479 -11.47 13.29 40.34
CA TRP A 479 -12.35 12.12 40.51
C TRP A 479 -11.56 10.83 40.35
N LYS A 480 -12.15 9.72 40.78
CA LYS A 480 -11.70 8.38 40.41
C LYS A 480 -12.33 7.97 39.08
N GLU A 481 -11.67 7.10 38.32
CA GLU A 481 -12.24 6.53 37.10
C GLU A 481 -13.58 5.82 37.41
N GLU A 482 -13.67 5.15 38.57
CA GLU A 482 -14.87 4.47 39.05
C GLU A 482 -16.07 5.41 39.23
N ASP A 483 -15.85 6.70 39.52
CA ASP A 483 -16.93 7.68 39.71
C ASP A 483 -17.71 7.95 38.40
N PHE A 484 -17.18 7.52 37.26
CA PHE A 484 -17.77 7.71 35.93
C PHE A 484 -18.58 6.50 35.46
N TYR A 485 -18.47 5.35 36.13
CA TYR A 485 -19.21 4.14 35.76
C TYR A 485 -20.48 3.97 36.60
N SER A 486 -21.46 3.26 36.04
CA SER A 486 -22.68 2.89 36.74
C SER A 486 -22.38 1.83 37.81
N GLU A 487 -23.24 1.72 38.84
CA GLU A 487 -23.10 0.65 39.85
C GLU A 487 -23.18 -0.75 39.22
N THR A 488 -24.02 -0.92 38.19
CA THR A 488 -24.13 -2.19 37.44
C THR A 488 -22.83 -2.51 36.72
N TYR A 489 -22.18 -1.51 36.11
CA TYR A 489 -20.91 -1.70 35.43
C TYR A 489 -19.79 -2.08 36.41
N LEU A 490 -19.75 -1.43 37.57
CA LEU A 490 -18.75 -1.70 38.59
C LEU A 490 -18.74 -3.16 39.06
N GLN A 491 -19.87 -3.88 38.96
CA GLN A 491 -19.95 -5.32 39.25
C GLN A 491 -19.16 -6.19 38.26
N HIS A 492 -18.94 -5.70 37.04
CA HIS A 492 -18.25 -6.40 35.95
C HIS A 492 -16.92 -5.73 35.54
N LYS A 493 -16.62 -4.54 36.08
CA LYS A 493 -15.45 -3.73 35.70
C LYS A 493 -14.15 -4.51 35.80
N GLN A 494 -13.96 -5.33 36.82
CA GLN A 494 -12.73 -6.10 36.98
C GLN A 494 -12.48 -7.05 35.81
N ASP A 495 -13.52 -7.76 35.34
CA ASP A 495 -13.40 -8.70 34.23
C ASP A 495 -13.19 -7.97 32.90
N ILE A 496 -13.90 -6.86 32.70
CA ILE A 496 -13.77 -6.04 31.48
C ILE A 496 -12.40 -5.36 31.43
N ASP A 497 -11.92 -4.81 32.53
CA ASP A 497 -10.58 -4.22 32.64
C ASP A 497 -9.50 -5.27 32.41
N LEU A 498 -9.68 -6.50 32.92
CA LEU A 498 -8.76 -7.61 32.67
C LEU A 498 -8.69 -7.94 31.18
N MET A 499 -9.84 -8.07 30.50
CA MET A 499 -9.88 -8.34 29.05
C MET A 499 -9.23 -7.22 28.22
N ILE A 500 -9.43 -5.95 28.59
CA ILE A 500 -8.85 -4.79 27.88
C ILE A 500 -7.34 -4.67 28.14
N SER A 501 -6.91 -4.92 29.36
CA SER A 501 -5.53 -4.74 29.81
C SER A 501 -4.62 -5.92 29.46
N SER A 502 -5.17 -7.13 29.34
CA SER A 502 -4.39 -8.31 28.92
C SER A 502 -3.90 -8.21 27.48
N LYS A 503 -4.64 -7.47 26.63
CA LYS A 503 -4.42 -7.40 25.18
C LYS A 503 -4.44 -8.77 24.50
N GLU A 504 -5.25 -9.68 24.99
CA GLU A 504 -5.38 -11.05 24.46
C GLU A 504 -6.74 -11.30 23.77
N PHE A 505 -7.62 -10.30 23.77
CA PHE A 505 -8.99 -10.43 23.26
C PHE A 505 -9.29 -9.32 22.26
N GLN A 506 -9.78 -9.73 21.09
CA GLN A 506 -10.25 -8.79 20.07
C GLN A 506 -11.43 -7.97 20.59
N SER A 507 -11.55 -6.75 20.09
CA SER A 507 -12.61 -5.83 20.49
C SER A 507 -14.01 -6.40 20.25
N GLY A 508 -14.21 -7.16 19.17
CA GLY A 508 -15.48 -7.86 18.88
C GLY A 508 -15.85 -8.90 19.93
N TYR A 509 -14.87 -9.65 20.44
CA TYR A 509 -15.08 -10.63 21.51
C TYR A 509 -15.48 -9.93 22.81
N ILE A 510 -14.74 -8.89 23.22
CA ILE A 510 -15.02 -8.14 24.44
C ILE A 510 -16.41 -7.51 24.40
N ASN A 511 -16.80 -6.90 23.27
CA ASN A 511 -18.17 -6.41 23.11
C ASN A 511 -19.19 -7.53 23.28
N GLY A 512 -18.96 -8.71 22.68
CA GLY A 512 -19.82 -9.88 22.84
C GLY A 512 -19.97 -10.32 24.30
N GLU A 513 -18.92 -10.22 25.12
CA GLU A 513 -18.99 -10.47 26.56
C GLU A 513 -19.76 -9.37 27.30
N ILE A 514 -19.56 -8.09 26.96
CA ILE A 514 -20.33 -6.97 27.55
C ILE A 514 -21.84 -7.17 27.30
N PHE A 515 -22.26 -7.51 26.09
CA PHE A 515 -23.68 -7.79 25.80
C PHE A 515 -24.26 -8.93 26.65
N LYS A 516 -23.45 -9.91 27.08
CA LYS A 516 -23.88 -11.00 27.98
C LYS A 516 -23.96 -10.56 29.44
N MET A 517 -23.09 -9.64 29.87
CA MET A 517 -23.02 -9.12 31.24
C MET A 517 -24.21 -8.22 31.58
N PHE A 518 -24.78 -7.51 30.59
CA PHE A 518 -25.93 -6.62 30.80
C PHE A 518 -27.15 -7.10 29.99
N PRO A 519 -27.77 -8.24 30.36
CA PRO A 519 -28.90 -8.77 29.61
C PRO A 519 -30.18 -7.97 29.90
N HIS A 520 -30.60 -7.11 28.98
CA HIS A 520 -31.92 -6.46 29.06
C HIS A 520 -33.03 -7.44 28.67
N THR A 521 -33.89 -7.81 29.63
CA THR A 521 -35.00 -8.75 29.41
C THR A 521 -36.35 -8.06 29.58
N GLY A 522 -37.30 -8.33 28.67
CA GLY A 522 -38.71 -7.93 28.85
C GLY A 522 -39.11 -6.62 28.16
N GLU A 523 -38.18 -5.96 27.47
CA GLU A 523 -38.49 -4.81 26.63
C GLU A 523 -39.13 -5.26 25.32
N THR A 524 -40.23 -4.61 24.93
CA THR A 524 -41.03 -5.05 23.79
C THR A 524 -40.24 -4.86 22.48
N GLY A 525 -39.86 -5.97 21.85
CA GLY A 525 -39.18 -5.97 20.56
C GLY A 525 -37.64 -6.07 20.62
N ILE A 526 -37.05 -6.14 21.81
CA ILE A 526 -35.60 -6.28 22.02
C ILE A 526 -35.35 -7.66 22.64
N LYS A 527 -34.50 -8.50 22.03
CA LYS A 527 -34.14 -9.77 22.66
C LYS A 527 -33.06 -9.56 23.73
N PRO A 528 -32.97 -10.44 24.74
CA PRO A 528 -31.91 -10.39 25.73
C PRO A 528 -30.51 -10.35 25.09
N GLY A 529 -29.70 -9.37 25.50
CA GLY A 529 -28.35 -9.18 25.00
C GLY A 529 -28.25 -8.59 23.58
N GLU A 530 -29.32 -7.96 23.07
CA GLU A 530 -29.29 -7.24 21.78
C GLU A 530 -29.14 -5.72 21.92
N GLN A 531 -29.18 -5.18 23.15
CA GLN A 531 -29.08 -3.75 23.40
C GLN A 531 -28.24 -3.46 24.64
N ILE A 532 -27.48 -2.37 24.60
CA ILE A 532 -26.79 -1.78 25.75
C ILE A 532 -27.21 -0.32 25.81
N TYR A 533 -27.62 0.14 26.98
CA TYR A 533 -27.89 1.54 27.28
C TYR A 533 -26.62 2.22 27.80
N MET A 534 -26.48 3.52 27.50
CA MET A 534 -25.40 4.35 28.04
C MET A 534 -25.29 4.24 29.56
N THR A 535 -26.43 4.21 30.26
CA THR A 535 -26.50 4.12 31.73
C THR A 535 -26.21 2.73 32.29
N ASP A 536 -26.08 1.70 31.46
CA ASP A 536 -25.55 0.41 31.93
C ASP A 536 -24.06 0.53 32.22
N ILE A 537 -23.35 1.36 31.46
CA ILE A 537 -21.90 1.54 31.56
C ILE A 537 -21.57 2.81 32.34
N LEU A 538 -22.12 3.95 31.96
CA LEU A 538 -21.84 5.24 32.58
C LEU A 538 -22.76 5.51 33.77
N ASN A 539 -22.20 6.19 34.77
CA ASN A 539 -22.99 6.77 35.84
C ASN A 539 -24.03 7.75 35.22
N PRO A 540 -25.32 7.71 35.61
CA PRO A 540 -26.33 8.64 35.10
C PRO A 540 -25.95 10.13 35.22
N GLU A 541 -25.15 10.50 36.22
CA GLU A 541 -24.59 11.86 36.35
C GLU A 541 -23.68 12.21 35.17
N VAL A 542 -22.87 11.27 34.66
CA VAL A 542 -22.01 11.49 33.48
C VAL A 542 -22.84 11.66 32.21
N CYS A 543 -24.03 11.06 32.14
CA CYS A 543 -24.97 11.24 31.03
C CYS A 543 -25.76 12.56 31.10
N ASP A 544 -25.70 13.29 32.21
CA ASP A 544 -26.30 14.62 32.37
C ASP A 544 -25.33 15.70 31.88
N MET A 545 -25.64 16.33 30.75
CA MET A 545 -24.84 17.41 30.15
C MET A 545 -24.60 18.60 31.08
N GLU A 546 -25.45 18.78 32.09
CA GLU A 546 -25.27 19.85 33.07
C GLU A 546 -24.33 19.48 34.23
N SER A 547 -24.00 18.20 34.40
CA SER A 547 -23.13 17.74 35.48
C SER A 547 -21.68 18.17 35.28
N GLU A 548 -20.96 18.35 36.40
CA GLU A 548 -19.55 18.71 36.37
C GLU A 548 -18.68 17.60 35.75
N LYS A 549 -19.05 16.32 35.95
CA LYS A 549 -18.33 15.18 35.37
C LYS A 549 -18.48 15.15 33.85
N CYS A 550 -19.71 15.33 33.35
CA CYS A 550 -19.96 15.38 31.92
C CYS A 550 -19.23 16.56 31.27
N LYS A 551 -19.37 17.77 31.82
CA LYS A 551 -18.67 18.97 31.35
C LYS A 551 -17.15 18.78 31.34
N ALA A 552 -16.57 18.10 32.35
CA ALA A 552 -15.14 17.82 32.39
C ALA A 552 -14.69 16.84 31.31
N LEU A 553 -15.46 15.76 31.08
CA LEU A 553 -15.19 14.80 30.01
C LEU A 553 -15.27 15.47 28.63
N PHE A 554 -16.29 16.31 28.41
CA PHE A 554 -16.45 17.08 27.18
C PHE A 554 -15.32 18.08 26.94
N ARG A 555 -14.74 18.70 27.98
CA ARG A 555 -13.51 19.51 27.84
C ARG A 555 -12.33 18.68 27.32
N CYS A 556 -12.24 17.40 27.69
CA CYS A 556 -11.20 16.51 27.15
C CYS A 556 -11.48 16.18 25.68
N PHE A 557 -12.74 15.93 25.30
CA PHE A 557 -13.14 15.72 23.91
C PHE A 557 -12.89 16.94 23.03
N GLU A 558 -13.13 18.14 23.54
CA GLU A 558 -12.88 19.38 22.80
C GLU A 558 -11.40 19.62 22.50
N LYS A 559 -10.48 19.11 23.33
CA LYS A 559 -9.03 19.13 23.04
C LYS A 559 -8.65 18.23 21.87
N ASN A 560 -9.47 17.24 21.55
CA ASN A 560 -9.25 16.29 20.46
C ASN A 560 -10.18 16.58 19.28
N ASP A 561 -10.79 17.76 19.19
CA ASP A 561 -11.68 18.09 18.09
C ASP A 561 -10.87 18.58 16.88
N LEU A 562 -10.96 17.84 15.77
CA LEU A 562 -10.23 18.11 14.54
C LEU A 562 -10.97 19.03 13.58
N THR A 563 -12.16 19.51 13.94
CA THR A 563 -13.01 20.35 13.07
C THR A 563 -12.85 21.86 13.33
N LYS A 564 -11.92 22.25 14.20
CA LYS A 564 -11.73 23.65 14.63
C LYS A 564 -10.28 23.99 14.94
N GLY A 565 -9.94 25.27 14.84
CA GLY A 565 -8.65 25.80 15.30
C GLY A 565 -7.47 25.62 14.34
N TRP A 566 -7.71 25.25 13.09
CA TRP A 566 -6.68 25.16 12.03
C TRP A 566 -7.34 25.31 10.65
N THR A 567 -6.53 25.45 9.60
CA THR A 567 -7.00 25.58 8.22
C THR A 567 -6.23 24.60 7.33
N PRO A 568 -6.92 23.65 6.66
CA PRO A 568 -6.25 22.73 5.77
C PRO A 568 -5.70 23.41 4.52
N ILE A 569 -4.51 22.98 4.13
CA ILE A 569 -3.79 23.36 2.92
C ILE A 569 -3.96 22.25 1.89
N HIS A 570 -3.86 20.99 2.31
CA HIS A 570 -3.97 19.83 1.43
C HIS A 570 -5.41 19.28 1.37
N PRO A 571 -5.81 18.56 0.30
CA PRO A 571 -7.11 17.93 0.22
C PRO A 571 -7.36 16.86 1.30
N ILE A 572 -8.60 16.81 1.78
CA ILE A 572 -9.10 15.80 2.71
C ILE A 572 -10.18 14.99 1.99
N HIS A 573 -9.95 13.71 1.83
CA HIS A 573 -10.94 12.78 1.29
C HIS A 573 -11.58 12.01 2.43
N LEU A 574 -12.91 12.07 2.52
CA LEU A 574 -13.70 11.36 3.53
C LEU A 574 -14.48 10.22 2.88
N TYR A 575 -14.60 9.10 3.59
CA TYR A 575 -15.46 7.98 3.20
C TYR A 575 -16.30 7.50 4.39
N HIS A 576 -17.62 7.63 4.32
CA HIS A 576 -18.47 7.34 5.48
C HIS A 576 -19.86 6.83 5.05
N GLY A 577 -20.35 5.79 5.72
CA GLY A 577 -21.70 5.27 5.55
C GLY A 577 -22.71 6.00 6.44
N LYS A 578 -23.87 6.37 5.88
CA LYS A 578 -24.95 7.04 6.63
C LYS A 578 -25.64 6.19 7.70
N SER A 579 -25.45 4.88 7.69
CA SER A 579 -26.02 3.96 8.68
C SER A 579 -24.99 3.54 9.73
N ASP A 580 -23.88 4.27 9.83
CA ASP A 580 -22.83 4.04 10.83
C ASP A 580 -23.35 4.40 12.22
N THR A 581 -23.50 3.38 13.06
CA THR A 581 -23.94 3.50 14.45
C THR A 581 -22.78 3.48 15.44
N TYR A 582 -21.55 3.19 14.98
CA TYR A 582 -20.37 3.18 15.84
C TYR A 582 -19.79 4.58 15.90
N VAL A 583 -19.59 5.21 14.75
CA VAL A 583 -19.17 6.60 14.65
C VAL A 583 -20.21 7.33 13.81
N SER A 584 -20.91 8.29 14.41
CA SER A 584 -21.98 8.97 13.68
C SER A 584 -21.48 9.67 12.43
N TYR A 585 -22.21 9.52 11.32
CA TYR A 585 -22.02 10.23 10.06
C TYR A 585 -21.89 11.76 10.23
N ALA A 586 -22.49 12.30 11.30
CA ALA A 586 -22.37 13.71 11.69
C ALA A 586 -20.91 14.19 11.88
N ASN A 587 -19.98 13.28 12.18
CA ASN A 587 -18.56 13.60 12.21
C ASN A 587 -18.06 14.07 10.82
N SER A 588 -18.39 13.34 9.76
CA SER A 588 -17.99 13.73 8.40
C SER A 588 -18.69 15.02 7.95
N GLU A 589 -19.96 15.21 8.32
CA GLU A 589 -20.68 16.45 8.05
C GLU A 589 -20.01 17.65 8.73
N ALA A 590 -19.50 17.47 9.96
CA ALA A 590 -18.78 18.51 10.66
C ALA A 590 -17.44 18.87 9.98
N VAL A 591 -16.70 17.89 9.46
CA VAL A 591 -15.48 18.15 8.67
C VAL A 591 -15.82 18.88 7.37
N MET A 592 -16.85 18.45 6.64
CA MET A 592 -17.32 19.12 5.41
C MET A 592 -17.76 20.57 5.68
N ALA A 593 -18.41 20.82 6.82
CA ALA A 593 -18.82 22.16 7.22
C ALA A 593 -17.64 23.04 7.66
N ALA A 594 -16.65 22.46 8.35
CA ALA A 594 -15.46 23.17 8.79
C ALA A 594 -14.52 23.52 7.63
N PHE A 595 -14.39 22.62 6.64
CA PHE A 595 -13.39 22.72 5.58
C PHE A 595 -14.00 22.54 4.17
N PRO A 596 -15.00 23.35 3.77
CA PRO A 596 -15.78 23.13 2.56
C PRO A 596 -14.96 23.16 1.26
N ASP A 597 -13.83 23.87 1.24
CA ASP A 597 -12.97 24.01 0.05
C ASP A 597 -11.87 22.94 -0.05
N LYS A 598 -11.70 22.13 1.01
CA LYS A 598 -10.62 21.13 1.11
C LYS A 598 -11.13 19.72 1.34
N ALA A 599 -12.30 19.57 1.94
CA ALA A 599 -12.89 18.28 2.23
C ALA A 599 -13.81 17.81 1.09
N THR A 600 -13.75 16.51 0.81
CA THR A 600 -14.70 15.80 -0.05
C THR A 600 -15.25 14.60 0.72
N LEU A 601 -16.49 14.20 0.45
CA LEU A 601 -17.14 13.09 1.15
C LEU A 601 -17.79 12.14 0.16
N LYS A 602 -17.34 10.89 0.19
CA LYS A 602 -17.86 9.78 -0.60
C LYS A 602 -18.62 8.81 0.31
N GLU A 603 -19.73 8.29 -0.21
CA GLU A 603 -20.60 7.36 0.53
C GLU A 603 -20.58 5.99 -0.17
N PRO A 604 -20.54 4.87 0.59
CA PRO A 604 -20.81 3.55 0.03
C PRO A 604 -22.27 3.45 -0.43
N THR A 605 -22.58 2.47 -1.29
CA THR A 605 -23.98 2.18 -1.64
C THR A 605 -24.78 1.79 -0.38
N ARG A 606 -26.08 2.10 -0.36
CA ARG A 606 -26.95 2.00 0.83
C ARG A 606 -26.87 0.66 1.58
N LEU A 607 -26.65 -0.45 0.87
CA LEU A 607 -26.55 -1.81 1.43
C LEU A 607 -25.28 -2.05 2.30
N TYR A 608 -24.28 -1.18 2.20
CA TYR A 608 -22.98 -1.30 2.88
C TYR A 608 -22.64 -0.05 3.69
N SER A 609 -23.65 0.63 4.21
CA SER A 609 -23.51 1.91 4.91
C SER A 609 -23.33 1.80 6.43
N ASP A 610 -23.20 0.58 6.97
CA ASP A 610 -22.80 0.37 8.37
C ASP A 610 -21.28 0.52 8.55
N HIS A 611 -20.83 0.68 9.79
CA HIS A 611 -19.44 1.01 10.13
C HIS A 611 -18.43 0.05 9.51
N ILE A 612 -18.54 -1.24 9.83
CA ILE A 612 -17.56 -2.26 9.45
C ILE A 612 -17.51 -2.38 7.92
N LYS A 613 -18.67 -2.47 7.26
CA LYS A 613 -18.70 -2.60 5.79
C LYS A 613 -18.16 -1.35 5.10
N THR A 614 -18.40 -0.16 5.67
CA THR A 614 -17.84 1.10 5.16
C THR A 614 -16.32 1.07 5.21
N CYS A 615 -15.74 0.75 6.37
CA CYS A 615 -14.29 0.66 6.56
C CYS A 615 -13.65 -0.39 5.61
N VAL A 616 -14.30 -1.55 5.44
CA VAL A 616 -13.81 -2.59 4.51
C VAL A 616 -13.86 -2.12 3.05
N LEU A 617 -14.96 -1.50 2.61
CA LEU A 617 -15.05 -0.96 1.25
C LEU A 617 -14.06 0.16 0.99
N TRP A 618 -13.83 1.01 1.99
CA TRP A 618 -12.78 2.03 1.94
C TRP A 618 -11.40 1.39 1.77
N MET A 619 -11.07 0.37 2.57
CA MET A 619 -9.80 -0.34 2.51
C MET A 619 -9.56 -0.96 1.13
N LEU A 620 -10.59 -1.59 0.57
CA LEU A 620 -10.55 -2.11 -0.80
C LEU A 620 -10.35 -0.98 -1.82
N SER A 621 -11.04 0.14 -1.66
CA SER A 621 -10.89 1.29 -2.55
C SER A 621 -9.45 1.80 -2.56
N VAL A 622 -8.80 1.90 -1.40
CA VAL A 622 -7.37 2.25 -1.30
C VAL A 622 -6.48 1.19 -1.95
N ALA A 623 -6.71 -0.09 -1.65
CA ALA A 623 -5.94 -1.20 -2.17
C ALA A 623 -6.02 -1.34 -3.70
N PHE A 624 -7.02 -0.74 -4.34
CA PHE A 624 -7.17 -0.69 -5.81
C PHE A 624 -6.84 0.67 -6.42
N GLY A 625 -6.39 1.65 -5.63
CA GLY A 625 -6.12 3.00 -6.13
C GLY A 625 -7.37 3.74 -6.62
N LEU A 626 -8.55 3.33 -6.12
CA LEU A 626 -9.86 3.91 -6.44
C LEU A 626 -10.18 5.02 -5.43
N TRP A 627 -9.36 6.07 -5.44
CA TRP A 627 -9.56 7.26 -4.62
C TRP A 627 -10.74 8.08 -5.17
#